data_AF-A0A8T6H9V4-F1
#
_entry.id   AF-A0A8T6H9V4-F1
#
_cell.length_a   1.000
_cell.length_b   1.000
_cell.length_c   1.000
_cell.angle_alpha   90.00
_cell.angle_beta   90.00
_cell.angle_gamma   90.00
#
_symmetry.space_group_name_H-M   'P 1'
#
loop_
_entity.id
_entity.type
_entity.pdbx_description
1 polymer ?
#
loop_
_entity_poly.entity_id
_entity_poly.type
_entity_poly.pdbx_seq_one_letter_code
_entity_poly.pdbx_strand_id
1 'polypeptide(L)'
;MSKFSEFAFLAALAIVLSACQGPTVAPAQRTATAEAEAVAHHIATLGSIAATGTAVNAQTEATPTEILPTATPTITPTPDPFPTQVSAKIYVAEQRFEHGWMFWLQPNRQIWVLTRDSAGNPIWSVYDDTFVEGEAEYDPQLVAPEDFHQPIRGFGKLWRENLEVRQAVGWALKPERGHTSRYVYKQGGYIDDNNEYVPGPGYHQVRMVNGDEIRFYEETFTWSIES
;
A
#
# COMPACT_ATOMS: atom_id res chain seq x y z
N MET A 1 -26.75 64.12 -15.48
CA MET A 1 -27.12 65.19 -14.53
C MET A 1 -28.36 64.75 -13.78
N SER A 2 -28.43 65.11 -12.49
CA SER A 2 -29.45 64.82 -11.47
C SER A 2 -29.30 63.51 -10.68
N LYS A 3 -28.75 63.73 -9.48
CA LYS A 3 -28.74 62.93 -8.25
C LYS A 3 -30.15 62.78 -7.66
N PHE A 4 -30.35 61.79 -6.78
CA PHE A 4 -31.14 61.72 -5.53
C PHE A 4 -31.46 60.22 -5.31
N SER A 5 -31.42 59.58 -4.15
CA SER A 5 -30.93 59.81 -2.79
C SER A 5 -31.22 58.49 -2.06
N GLU A 6 -30.35 58.10 -1.14
CA GLU A 6 -30.46 56.91 -0.28
C GLU A 6 -31.76 56.85 0.52
N PHE A 7 -32.25 55.63 0.78
CA PHE A 7 -32.82 55.26 2.07
C PHE A 7 -32.43 53.81 2.39
N ALA A 8 -31.60 53.68 3.42
CA ALA A 8 -31.27 52.45 4.09
C ALA A 8 -32.46 51.97 4.93
N PHE A 9 -32.72 50.66 4.95
CA PHE A 9 -33.36 50.01 6.09
C PHE A 9 -32.67 48.68 6.37
N LEU A 10 -31.93 48.67 7.48
CA LEU A 10 -31.43 47.50 8.18
C LEU A 10 -32.61 46.59 8.57
N ALA A 11 -32.53 45.31 8.24
CA ALA A 11 -33.21 44.25 8.96
C ALA A 11 -32.17 43.20 9.35
N ALA A 12 -31.70 43.30 10.59
CA ALA A 12 -30.96 42.26 11.28
C ALA A 12 -31.97 41.39 12.03
N LEU A 13 -31.96 40.06 11.84
CA LEU A 13 -32.41 39.15 12.90
C LEU A 13 -31.97 37.68 12.72
N ALA A 14 -31.24 37.22 13.74
CA ALA A 14 -31.15 35.87 14.31
C ALA A 14 -30.54 34.71 13.50
N ILE A 15 -29.26 34.50 13.78
CA ILE A 15 -28.54 33.22 13.69
C ILE A 15 -29.10 32.28 14.77
N VAL A 16 -29.53 31.07 14.39
CA VAL A 16 -29.77 29.97 15.34
C VAL A 16 -28.68 28.93 15.13
N LEU A 17 -27.68 28.96 16.03
CA LEU A 17 -26.69 27.91 16.22
C LEU A 17 -27.35 26.79 17.06
N SER A 18 -27.80 25.72 16.42
CA SER A 18 -28.16 24.49 17.12
C SER A 18 -26.91 23.65 17.34
N ALA A 19 -26.31 23.79 18.53
CA ALA A 19 -25.32 22.86 19.05
C ALA A 19 -26.02 21.64 19.66
N CYS A 20 -25.98 20.50 18.98
CA CYS A 20 -26.31 19.21 19.58
C CYS A 20 -25.00 18.47 19.90
N GLN A 21 -24.58 18.57 21.16
CA GLN A 21 -23.49 17.76 21.72
C GLN A 21 -24.02 16.34 21.97
N GLY A 22 -23.57 15.39 21.15
CA GLY A 22 -23.73 13.95 21.43
C GLY A 22 -22.60 13.43 22.32
N PRO A 23 -22.82 12.35 23.11
CA PRO A 23 -21.85 11.87 24.09
C PRO A 23 -20.60 11.29 23.42
N THR A 24 -19.45 11.73 23.92
CA THR A 24 -18.11 11.23 23.59
C THR A 24 -17.99 9.74 23.97
N VAL A 25 -17.88 8.86 22.98
CA VAL A 25 -17.51 7.46 23.19
C VAL A 25 -15.99 7.36 23.19
N ALA A 26 -15.41 7.02 24.34
CA ALA A 26 -13.98 6.77 24.49
C ALA A 26 -13.56 5.49 23.73
N PRO A 27 -12.38 5.46 23.08
CA PRO A 27 -11.88 4.24 22.44
C PRO A 27 -11.45 3.22 23.50
N ALA A 28 -12.09 2.05 23.49
CA ALA A 28 -11.69 0.90 24.29
C ALA A 28 -10.40 0.30 23.71
N GLN A 29 -9.28 0.46 24.42
CA GLN A 29 -8.03 -0.26 24.14
C GLN A 29 -8.26 -1.76 24.34
N ARG A 30 -8.07 -2.56 23.28
CA ARG A 30 -7.97 -4.02 23.39
C ARG A 30 -6.53 -4.45 23.23
N THR A 31 -6.02 -5.03 24.31
CA THR A 31 -4.69 -5.63 24.46
C THR A 31 -4.50 -6.77 23.47
N ALA A 32 -3.40 -6.74 22.72
CA ALA A 32 -2.94 -7.84 21.88
C ALA A 32 -2.20 -8.87 22.76
N THR A 33 -2.65 -10.13 22.73
CA THR A 33 -1.86 -11.27 23.21
C THR A 33 -1.29 -11.96 21.98
N ALA A 34 0.03 -11.84 21.79
CA ALA A 34 0.76 -12.62 20.81
C ALA A 34 1.21 -13.94 21.47
N GLU A 35 0.76 -15.07 20.94
CA GLU A 35 1.30 -16.38 21.25
C GLU A 35 2.16 -16.84 20.07
N ALA A 36 3.47 -16.96 20.31
CA ALA A 36 4.42 -17.54 19.39
C ALA A 36 4.66 -19.00 19.79
N GLU A 37 4.29 -19.95 18.94
CA GLU A 37 4.73 -21.34 19.08
C GLU A 37 5.92 -21.63 18.16
N ALA A 38 7.06 -21.91 18.80
CA ALA A 38 8.23 -22.48 18.18
C ALA A 38 8.10 -24.01 18.14
N VAL A 39 8.46 -24.62 16.99
CA VAL A 39 8.70 -26.06 16.94
C VAL A 39 10.10 -26.30 16.38
N ALA A 40 11.00 -26.69 17.29
CA ALA A 40 12.25 -27.35 16.95
C ALA A 40 12.03 -28.86 16.98
N HIS A 41 12.57 -29.58 15.98
CA HIS A 41 12.90 -30.99 16.17
C HIS A 41 14.28 -31.33 15.64
N HIS A 42 15.00 -31.96 16.56
CA HIS A 42 16.37 -32.44 16.61
C HIS A 42 16.51 -33.74 15.81
N ILE A 43 17.67 -34.05 15.20
CA ILE A 43 18.41 -35.34 15.33
C ILE A 43 19.89 -35.10 14.94
N ALA A 44 20.79 -35.36 15.89
CA ALA A 44 22.24 -35.52 15.70
C ALA A 44 22.58 -36.97 15.31
N THR A 45 23.73 -37.24 14.66
CA THR A 45 24.62 -38.39 14.98
C THR A 45 25.98 -38.25 14.25
N LEU A 46 27.05 -38.51 15.02
CA LEU A 46 28.47 -38.55 14.65
C LEU A 46 28.85 -39.83 13.89
N GLY A 47 29.86 -39.77 13.03
CA GLY A 47 30.52 -40.95 12.46
C GLY A 47 31.94 -40.65 12.01
N SER A 48 32.91 -41.06 12.83
CA SER A 48 34.35 -41.08 12.56
C SER A 48 34.78 -42.53 12.29
N ILE A 49 35.57 -42.77 11.23
CA ILE A 49 36.58 -43.85 11.16
C ILE A 49 37.59 -43.59 10.05
N ALA A 50 38.81 -44.06 10.29
CA ALA A 50 40.07 -43.64 9.69
C ALA A 50 40.57 -44.46 8.48
N ALA A 51 41.35 -43.75 7.65
CA ALA A 51 42.51 -44.07 6.80
C ALA A 51 42.88 -45.52 6.40
N THR A 52 43.30 -45.69 5.14
CA THR A 52 44.69 -46.05 4.76
C THR A 52 44.89 -46.01 3.24
N GLY A 53 46.05 -45.53 2.76
CA GLY A 53 46.43 -45.62 1.34
C GLY A 53 47.48 -44.61 0.86
N THR A 54 48.74 -44.89 1.18
CA THR A 54 50.00 -44.19 0.89
C THR A 54 50.24 -43.74 -0.56
N ALA A 55 50.77 -42.52 -0.74
CA ALA A 55 51.84 -42.25 -1.72
C ALA A 55 52.70 -41.07 -1.25
N VAL A 56 53.99 -41.35 -1.13
CA VAL A 56 55.08 -40.48 -0.67
C VAL A 56 55.39 -39.41 -1.72
N ASN A 57 55.55 -38.15 -1.31
CA ASN A 57 56.36 -37.21 -2.05
C ASN A 57 57.26 -36.44 -1.08
N ALA A 58 58.57 -36.64 -1.26
CA ALA A 58 59.60 -35.92 -0.53
C ALA A 58 59.61 -34.47 -1.02
N GLN A 59 59.05 -33.57 -0.22
CA GLN A 59 59.15 -32.14 -0.47
C GLN A 59 60.08 -31.53 0.57
N THR A 60 61.16 -30.97 0.05
CA THR A 60 62.22 -30.23 0.73
C THR A 60 61.63 -29.26 1.75
N GLU A 61 62.04 -29.43 3.01
CA GLU A 61 61.69 -28.59 4.15
C GLU A 61 62.33 -27.20 3.95
N ALA A 62 61.55 -26.25 3.46
CA ALA A 62 61.86 -24.84 3.61
C ALA A 62 61.19 -24.36 4.89
N THR A 63 61.98 -23.95 5.88
CA THR A 63 61.50 -23.25 7.08
C THR A 63 60.57 -22.11 6.66
N PRO A 64 59.26 -22.14 6.99
CA PRO A 64 58.38 -21.03 6.70
C PRO A 64 58.75 -19.87 7.61
N THR A 65 59.23 -18.77 7.05
CA THR A 65 59.21 -17.48 7.74
C THR A 65 57.74 -17.13 7.95
N GLU A 66 57.30 -17.06 9.20
CA GLU A 66 55.95 -16.64 9.58
C GLU A 66 55.75 -15.17 9.14
N ILE A 67 55.15 -14.98 7.98
CA ILE A 67 54.62 -13.69 7.54
C ILE A 67 53.36 -13.44 8.35
N LEU A 68 53.42 -12.48 9.28
CA LEU A 68 52.26 -11.99 10.01
C LEU A 68 51.18 -11.59 8.99
N PRO A 69 49.95 -12.12 9.07
CA PRO A 69 48.91 -11.71 8.13
C PRO A 69 48.67 -10.21 8.29
N THR A 70 48.92 -9.45 7.21
CA THR A 70 48.45 -8.06 7.11
C THR A 70 46.93 -8.10 7.28
N ALA A 71 46.42 -7.57 8.40
CA ALA A 71 44.99 -7.44 8.63
C ALA A 71 44.39 -6.67 7.44
N THR A 72 43.55 -7.35 6.66
CA THR A 72 42.72 -6.67 5.66
C THR A 72 41.77 -5.75 6.43
N PRO A 73 41.67 -4.45 6.11
CA PRO A 73 40.72 -3.58 6.79
C PRO A 73 39.32 -4.16 6.62
N THR A 74 38.67 -4.48 7.73
CA THR A 74 37.23 -4.78 7.74
C THR A 74 36.50 -3.47 7.48
N ILE A 75 35.97 -3.30 6.27
CA ILE A 75 34.99 -2.25 5.97
C ILE A 75 33.69 -2.62 6.69
N THR A 76 33.45 -2.00 7.84
CA THR A 76 32.12 -1.99 8.46
C THR A 76 31.21 -1.14 7.59
N PRO A 77 30.11 -1.66 7.03
CA PRO A 77 29.19 -0.84 6.26
C PRO A 77 28.61 0.24 7.18
N THR A 78 28.75 1.50 6.77
CA THR A 78 27.97 2.59 7.39
C THR A 78 26.49 2.31 7.12
N PRO A 79 25.62 2.32 8.14
CA PRO A 79 24.20 2.14 7.92
C PRO A 79 23.68 3.25 7.00
N ASP A 80 22.85 2.87 6.02
CA ASP A 80 22.14 3.84 5.18
C ASP A 80 21.20 4.65 6.08
N PRO A 81 21.37 5.99 6.17
CA PRO A 81 20.47 6.82 6.96
C PRO A 81 19.07 6.90 6.35
N PHE A 82 18.88 6.51 5.08
CA PHE A 82 17.58 6.49 4.44
C PHE A 82 16.76 5.26 4.89
N PRO A 83 15.46 5.43 5.23
CA PRO A 83 14.64 4.31 5.66
C PRO A 83 14.56 3.19 4.64
N THR A 84 14.62 1.95 5.14
CA THR A 84 14.35 0.78 4.30
C THR A 84 12.86 0.74 3.94
N GLN A 85 12.56 0.37 2.70
CA GLN A 85 11.19 0.17 2.23
C GLN A 85 10.41 -0.81 3.12
N VAL A 86 9.14 -0.51 3.35
CA VAL A 86 8.22 -1.45 4.02
C VAL A 86 7.69 -2.41 2.97
N SER A 87 7.63 -3.71 3.28
CA SER A 87 7.00 -4.68 2.37
C SER A 87 6.23 -5.75 3.14
N ALA A 88 5.12 -6.19 2.56
CA ALA A 88 4.25 -7.19 3.14
C ALA A 88 3.56 -8.03 2.04
N LYS A 89 3.11 -9.23 2.40
CA LYS A 89 2.13 -9.97 1.61
C LYS A 89 0.75 -9.66 2.19
N ILE A 90 -0.14 -9.15 1.36
CA ILE A 90 -1.50 -8.73 1.78
C ILE A 90 -2.53 -9.37 0.85
N TYR A 91 -3.77 -9.51 1.32
CA TYR A 91 -4.89 -9.81 0.44
C TYR A 91 -5.34 -8.53 -0.26
N VAL A 92 -5.56 -8.64 -1.57
CA VAL A 92 -6.04 -7.58 -2.44
C VAL A 92 -7.19 -8.14 -3.26
N ALA A 93 -8.19 -7.31 -3.55
CA ALA A 93 -9.10 -7.56 -4.67
C ALA A 93 -8.88 -6.49 -5.73
N GLU A 94 -8.94 -6.85 -7.01
CA GLU A 94 -8.84 -5.91 -8.13
C GLU A 94 -10.01 -6.09 -9.08
N GLN A 95 -10.49 -4.98 -9.64
CA GLN A 95 -11.50 -5.00 -10.69
C GLN A 95 -11.19 -3.95 -11.76
N ARG A 96 -11.23 -4.37 -13.03
CA ARG A 96 -11.05 -3.50 -14.19
C ARG A 96 -12.38 -2.83 -14.54
N PHE A 97 -12.33 -1.52 -14.78
CA PHE A 97 -13.43 -0.70 -15.28
C PHE A 97 -13.10 -0.10 -16.64
N GLU A 98 -14.06 0.54 -17.30
CA GLU A 98 -13.88 1.23 -18.58
C GLU A 98 -12.67 2.18 -18.55
N HIS A 99 -12.67 3.09 -17.59
CA HIS A 99 -11.72 4.20 -17.51
C HIS A 99 -10.77 4.09 -16.31
N GLY A 100 -10.73 2.92 -15.66
CA GLY A 100 -10.01 2.81 -14.40
C GLY A 100 -9.88 1.41 -13.82
N TRP A 101 -9.41 1.40 -12.58
CA TRP A 101 -9.32 0.21 -11.75
C TRP A 101 -9.79 0.54 -10.34
N MET A 102 -10.31 -0.46 -9.63
CA MET A 102 -10.42 -0.39 -8.18
C MET A 102 -9.60 -1.51 -7.57
N PHE A 103 -8.95 -1.20 -6.45
CA PHE A 103 -8.22 -2.15 -5.62
C PHE A 103 -8.72 -2.07 -4.20
N TRP A 104 -9.10 -3.20 -3.61
CA TRP A 104 -9.39 -3.28 -2.19
C TRP A 104 -8.19 -3.85 -1.46
N LEU A 105 -7.70 -3.17 -0.42
CA LEU A 105 -6.55 -3.59 0.38
C LEU A 105 -7.01 -4.05 1.77
N GLN A 106 -6.72 -5.30 2.11
CA GLN A 106 -7.20 -5.92 3.36
C GLN A 106 -6.72 -5.23 4.65
N PRO A 107 -5.45 -4.79 4.81
CA PRO A 107 -4.94 -4.33 6.10
C PRO A 107 -5.70 -3.14 6.71
N ASN A 108 -6.20 -2.26 5.86
CA ASN A 108 -6.90 -1.05 6.25
C ASN A 108 -8.34 -0.99 5.70
N ARG A 109 -8.79 -2.03 4.99
CA ARG A 109 -10.11 -2.11 4.34
C ARG A 109 -10.39 -0.88 3.47
N GLN A 110 -9.42 -0.51 2.63
CA GLN A 110 -9.55 0.64 1.74
C GLN A 110 -9.77 0.21 0.30
N ILE A 111 -10.58 0.97 -0.42
CA ILE A 111 -10.76 0.91 -1.86
C ILE A 111 -9.97 2.06 -2.49
N TRP A 112 -8.94 1.71 -3.25
CA TRP A 112 -8.15 2.63 -4.03
C TRP A 112 -8.71 2.66 -5.45
N VAL A 113 -9.16 3.85 -5.87
CA VAL A 113 -9.80 4.07 -7.17
C VAL A 113 -8.79 4.78 -8.07
N LEU A 114 -8.57 4.23 -9.26
CA LEU A 114 -7.66 4.77 -10.25
C LEU A 114 -8.46 5.19 -11.47
N THR A 115 -8.33 6.45 -11.84
CA THR A 115 -9.03 7.07 -12.96
C THR A 115 -8.06 7.89 -13.78
N ARG A 116 -8.59 8.56 -14.82
CA ARG A 116 -7.92 9.65 -15.51
C ARG A 116 -8.83 10.87 -15.52
N ASP A 117 -8.26 12.06 -15.42
CA ASP A 117 -9.03 13.29 -15.63
C ASP A 117 -9.38 13.48 -17.12
N SER A 118 -10.09 14.57 -17.42
CA SER A 118 -10.46 14.94 -18.78
C SER A 118 -9.27 15.25 -19.70
N ALA A 119 -8.09 15.55 -19.13
CA ALA A 119 -6.83 15.73 -19.87
C ALA A 119 -6.05 14.42 -20.03
N GLY A 120 -6.52 13.31 -19.46
CA GLY A 120 -5.89 11.99 -19.51
C GLY A 120 -4.85 11.75 -18.42
N ASN A 121 -4.66 12.68 -17.48
CA ASN A 121 -3.70 12.52 -16.39
C ASN A 121 -4.19 11.45 -15.41
N PRO A 122 -3.33 10.52 -14.99
CA PRO A 122 -3.71 9.49 -14.03
C PRO A 122 -3.97 10.11 -12.65
N ILE A 123 -5.11 9.80 -12.05
CA ILE A 123 -5.49 10.22 -10.70
C ILE A 123 -5.81 8.97 -9.88
N TRP A 124 -5.37 8.93 -8.63
CA TRP A 124 -5.87 7.95 -7.67
C TRP A 124 -6.50 8.60 -6.45
N SER A 125 -7.44 7.89 -5.83
CA SER A 125 -8.16 8.34 -4.64
C SER A 125 -8.41 7.15 -3.71
N VAL A 126 -8.54 7.43 -2.41
CA VAL A 126 -8.70 6.40 -1.38
C VAL A 126 -10.06 6.58 -0.70
N TYR A 127 -10.76 5.47 -0.55
CA TYR A 127 -12.05 5.40 0.13
C TYR A 127 -12.03 4.26 1.14
N ASP A 128 -12.78 4.39 2.23
CA ASP A 128 -13.00 3.27 3.15
C ASP A 128 -14.04 2.31 2.56
N ASP A 129 -13.83 1.01 2.74
CA ASP A 129 -14.81 -0.02 2.41
C ASP A 129 -15.88 -0.11 3.50
N THR A 130 -17.00 0.56 3.25
CA THR A 130 -18.18 0.58 4.12
C THR A 130 -19.13 -0.59 3.87
N PHE A 131 -18.76 -1.57 3.02
CA PHE A 131 -19.61 -2.72 2.78
C PHE A 131 -19.67 -3.64 4.01
N VAL A 132 -20.88 -4.07 4.35
CA VAL A 132 -21.16 -4.97 5.48
C VAL A 132 -21.80 -6.26 4.97
N GLU A 133 -21.30 -7.40 5.46
CA GLU A 133 -21.86 -8.71 5.09
C GLU A 133 -23.37 -8.78 5.34
N GLY A 134 -24.10 -9.24 4.32
CA GLY A 134 -25.56 -9.39 4.36
C GLY A 134 -26.35 -8.20 3.83
N GLU A 135 -25.71 -7.07 3.52
CA GLU A 135 -26.39 -6.00 2.77
C GLU A 135 -26.45 -6.31 1.25
N ALA A 136 -27.21 -5.50 0.51
CA ALA A 136 -27.38 -5.71 -0.93
C ALA A 136 -26.05 -5.59 -1.68
N GLU A 137 -25.58 -6.68 -2.27
CA GLU A 137 -24.33 -6.71 -3.02
C GLU A 137 -24.41 -5.92 -4.33
N TYR A 138 -25.59 -5.89 -4.94
CA TYR A 138 -25.88 -5.28 -6.22
C TYR A 138 -27.27 -4.62 -6.21
N ASP A 139 -27.57 -3.82 -7.23
CA ASP A 139 -28.88 -3.17 -7.41
C ASP A 139 -29.52 -3.69 -8.72
N PRO A 140 -30.65 -4.41 -8.64
CA PRO A 140 -31.32 -4.98 -9.82
C PRO A 140 -31.90 -3.93 -10.78
N GLN A 141 -32.03 -2.66 -10.37
CA GLN A 141 -32.45 -1.57 -11.25
C GLN A 141 -31.31 -1.06 -12.14
N LEU A 142 -30.07 -1.34 -11.77
CA LEU A 142 -28.88 -0.95 -12.51
C LEU A 142 -28.36 -2.13 -13.34
N VAL A 143 -28.98 -2.33 -14.49
CA VAL A 143 -28.62 -3.39 -15.43
C VAL A 143 -27.40 -2.95 -16.24
N ALA A 144 -26.32 -3.73 -16.16
CA ALA A 144 -25.12 -3.50 -16.96
C ALA A 144 -25.43 -3.71 -18.46
N PRO A 145 -24.86 -2.89 -19.37
CA PRO A 145 -24.93 -3.15 -20.80
C PRO A 145 -24.23 -4.47 -21.18
N GLU A 146 -24.43 -4.93 -22.41
CA GLU A 146 -23.76 -6.13 -22.94
C GLU A 146 -22.24 -6.04 -22.78
N ASP A 147 -21.61 -7.16 -22.40
CA ASP A 147 -20.17 -7.29 -22.10
C ASP A 147 -19.64 -6.51 -20.87
N PHE A 148 -20.52 -5.85 -20.12
CA PHE A 148 -20.18 -5.18 -18.87
C PHE A 148 -20.75 -5.90 -17.64
N HIS A 149 -20.21 -5.53 -16.49
CA HIS A 149 -20.64 -6.05 -15.20
C HIS A 149 -21.01 -4.89 -14.26
N GLN A 150 -22.05 -5.10 -13.47
CA GLN A 150 -22.27 -4.28 -12.29
C GLN A 150 -21.24 -4.70 -11.22
N PRO A 151 -20.42 -3.77 -10.70
CA PRO A 151 -19.56 -4.08 -9.57
C PRO A 151 -20.41 -4.46 -8.35
N ILE A 152 -19.92 -5.40 -7.55
CA ILE A 152 -20.63 -5.95 -6.40
C ILE A 152 -19.90 -5.63 -5.10
N ARG A 153 -20.59 -5.80 -3.96
CA ARG A 153 -20.01 -5.69 -2.61
C ARG A 153 -19.31 -4.34 -2.38
N GLY A 154 -18.08 -4.31 -1.84
CA GLY A 154 -17.35 -3.06 -1.54
C GLY A 154 -17.22 -2.12 -2.74
N PHE A 155 -16.71 -2.63 -3.87
CA PHE A 155 -16.64 -1.85 -5.11
C PHE A 155 -18.02 -1.43 -5.60
N GLY A 156 -18.98 -2.35 -5.53
CA GLY A 156 -20.36 -2.10 -5.94
C GLY A 156 -21.03 -1.00 -5.13
N LYS A 157 -20.87 -1.00 -3.82
CA LYS A 157 -21.44 0.00 -2.92
C LYS A 157 -20.84 1.37 -3.18
N LEU A 158 -19.51 1.48 -3.20
CA LEU A 158 -18.83 2.73 -3.54
C LEU A 158 -19.28 3.26 -4.90
N TRP A 159 -19.31 2.39 -5.92
CA TRP A 159 -19.78 2.74 -7.26
C TRP A 159 -21.27 3.09 -7.33
N ARG A 160 -22.10 2.56 -6.42
CA ARG A 160 -23.53 2.87 -6.39
C ARG A 160 -23.86 4.17 -5.68
N GLU A 161 -23.17 4.43 -4.59
CA GLU A 161 -23.45 5.54 -3.68
C GLU A 161 -22.63 6.80 -3.99
N ASN A 162 -21.54 6.67 -4.76
CA ASN A 162 -20.72 7.79 -5.21
C ASN A 162 -20.82 7.99 -6.72
N LEU A 163 -21.63 8.97 -7.13
CA LEU A 163 -21.86 9.28 -8.55
C LEU A 163 -20.59 9.76 -9.27
N GLU A 164 -19.71 10.50 -8.58
CA GLU A 164 -18.46 10.98 -9.15
C GLU A 164 -17.54 9.82 -9.49
N VAL A 165 -17.38 8.87 -8.55
CA VAL A 165 -16.61 7.63 -8.79
C VAL A 165 -17.23 6.83 -9.93
N ARG A 166 -18.55 6.62 -9.92
CA ARG A 166 -19.28 5.91 -10.98
C ARG A 166 -18.98 6.49 -12.36
N GLN A 167 -19.12 7.81 -12.51
CA GLN A 167 -18.90 8.49 -13.77
C GLN A 167 -17.43 8.47 -14.19
N ALA A 168 -16.51 8.56 -13.23
CA ALA A 168 -15.08 8.57 -13.51
C ALA A 168 -14.54 7.20 -13.94
N VAL A 169 -14.99 6.10 -13.33
CA VAL A 169 -14.50 4.76 -13.71
C VAL A 169 -15.33 4.09 -14.81
N GLY A 170 -16.63 4.38 -14.92
CA GLY A 170 -17.57 3.67 -15.80
C GLY A 170 -18.01 2.31 -15.24
N TRP A 171 -18.52 1.43 -16.10
CA TRP A 171 -18.90 0.06 -15.77
C TRP A 171 -17.67 -0.86 -15.61
N ALA A 172 -17.85 -1.97 -14.90
CA ALA A 172 -16.79 -2.97 -14.79
C ALA A 172 -16.68 -3.80 -16.08
N LEU A 173 -15.46 -4.03 -16.56
CA LEU A 173 -15.17 -4.85 -17.74
C LEU A 173 -15.01 -6.33 -17.42
N LYS A 174 -14.71 -6.63 -16.15
CA LYS A 174 -14.50 -7.99 -15.64
C LYS A 174 -15.05 -8.11 -14.22
N PRO A 175 -15.37 -9.32 -13.75
CA PRO A 175 -15.64 -9.56 -12.34
C PRO A 175 -14.44 -9.19 -11.47
N GLU A 176 -14.72 -8.87 -10.21
CA GLU A 176 -13.71 -8.70 -9.17
C GLU A 176 -12.89 -9.98 -8.99
N ARG A 177 -11.59 -9.82 -8.70
CA ARG A 177 -10.68 -10.94 -8.45
C ARG A 177 -9.84 -10.68 -7.21
N GLY A 178 -9.96 -11.57 -6.24
CA GLY A 178 -9.11 -11.59 -5.04
C GLY A 178 -7.81 -12.37 -5.25
N HIS A 179 -6.70 -11.87 -4.70
CA HIS A 179 -5.40 -12.55 -4.69
C HIS A 179 -4.54 -12.09 -3.50
N THR A 180 -3.47 -12.84 -3.22
CA THR A 180 -2.39 -12.36 -2.36
C THR A 180 -1.41 -11.56 -3.21
N SER A 181 -1.15 -10.31 -2.83
CA SER A 181 -0.22 -9.41 -3.51
C SER A 181 0.99 -9.07 -2.62
N ARG A 182 2.12 -8.77 -3.26
CA ARG A 182 3.23 -8.09 -2.60
C ARG A 182 2.92 -6.60 -2.59
N TYR A 183 2.76 -6.04 -1.40
CA TYR A 183 2.70 -4.61 -1.17
C TYR A 183 4.08 -4.10 -0.79
N VAL A 184 4.46 -2.93 -1.33
CA VAL A 184 5.66 -2.20 -0.96
C VAL A 184 5.29 -0.74 -0.71
N TYR A 185 5.85 -0.13 0.33
CA TYR A 185 5.92 1.31 0.45
C TYR A 185 7.38 1.74 0.42
N LYS A 186 7.72 2.61 -0.51
CA LYS A 186 9.04 3.24 -0.59
C LYS A 186 8.93 4.67 -0.07
N GLN A 187 9.66 4.94 1.00
CA GLN A 187 9.70 6.26 1.62
C GLN A 187 10.28 7.28 0.64
N GLY A 188 9.70 8.48 0.62
CA GLY A 188 10.31 9.65 -0.01
C GLY A 188 11.13 10.46 0.97
N GLY A 189 11.48 11.68 0.58
CA GLY A 189 12.31 12.58 1.39
C GLY A 189 13.78 12.58 0.96
N TYR A 190 14.64 13.10 1.82
CA TYR A 190 16.07 13.24 1.54
C TYR A 190 16.90 13.18 2.84
N ILE A 191 18.23 13.09 2.68
CA ILE A 191 19.19 13.22 3.78
C ILE A 191 19.72 14.65 3.77
N ASP A 192 19.66 15.35 4.90
CA ASP A 192 20.16 16.71 5.02
C ASP A 192 21.69 16.78 5.26
N ASP A 193 22.22 18.00 5.37
CA ASP A 193 23.66 18.23 5.59
C ASP A 193 24.16 17.68 6.95
N ASN A 194 23.25 17.38 7.89
CA ASN A 194 23.57 16.78 9.19
C ASN A 194 23.55 15.25 9.17
N ASN A 195 23.35 14.63 7.98
CA ASN A 195 23.14 13.20 7.81
C ASN A 195 21.88 12.70 8.55
N GLU A 196 20.88 13.57 8.68
CA GLU A 196 19.57 13.23 9.24
C GLU A 196 18.55 13.03 8.11
N TYR A 197 17.68 12.04 8.27
CA TYR A 197 16.60 11.80 7.32
C TYR A 197 15.46 12.80 7.52
N VAL A 198 15.11 13.50 6.44
CA VAL A 198 13.96 14.39 6.36
C VAL A 198 12.85 13.68 5.57
N PRO A 199 11.72 13.31 6.22
CA PRO A 199 10.62 12.62 5.55
C PRO A 199 9.98 13.43 4.43
N GLY A 200 9.54 12.73 3.39
CA GLY A 200 8.79 13.31 2.28
C GLY A 200 7.87 12.27 1.63
N PRO A 201 7.00 12.70 0.70
CA PRO A 201 6.02 11.82 0.06
C PRO A 201 6.69 10.68 -0.69
N GLY A 202 6.26 9.46 -0.40
CA GLY A 202 6.75 8.25 -1.03
C GLY A 202 5.85 7.77 -2.15
N TYR A 203 5.91 6.46 -2.38
CA TYR A 203 4.93 5.79 -3.22
C TYR A 203 4.66 4.36 -2.76
N HIS A 204 3.44 3.91 -3.02
CA HIS A 204 3.02 2.53 -2.80
C HIS A 204 3.19 1.72 -4.07
N GLN A 205 3.46 0.43 -3.92
CA GLN A 205 3.45 -0.53 -5.02
C GLN A 205 2.56 -1.71 -4.68
N VAL A 206 1.71 -2.10 -5.63
CA VAL A 206 0.86 -3.30 -5.52
C VAL A 206 1.06 -4.13 -6.78
N ARG A 207 1.25 -5.44 -6.64
CA ARG A 207 1.30 -6.34 -7.79
C ARG A 207 -0.10 -6.79 -8.19
N MET A 208 -0.42 -6.59 -9.46
CA MET A 208 -1.67 -7.01 -10.07
C MET A 208 -1.67 -8.51 -10.37
N VAL A 209 -2.83 -9.09 -10.66
CA VAL A 209 -2.88 -10.53 -10.94
C VAL A 209 -2.23 -10.90 -12.28
N ASN A 210 -2.20 -9.99 -13.24
CA ASN A 210 -1.51 -10.21 -14.52
C ASN A 210 0.02 -10.17 -14.41
N GLY A 211 0.55 -9.83 -13.24
CA GLY A 211 1.99 -9.73 -12.97
C GLY A 211 2.54 -8.31 -12.96
N ASP A 212 1.82 -7.35 -13.54
CA ASP A 212 2.20 -5.94 -13.59
C ASP A 212 2.28 -5.34 -12.18
N GLU A 213 3.09 -4.31 -12.02
CA GLU A 213 3.24 -3.58 -10.77
C GLU A 213 2.69 -2.17 -10.91
N ILE A 214 1.72 -1.83 -10.07
CA ILE A 214 1.12 -0.50 -10.05
C ILE A 214 1.78 0.35 -8.98
N ARG A 215 2.11 1.60 -9.31
CA ARG A 215 2.67 2.59 -8.39
C ARG A 215 1.67 3.70 -8.12
N PHE A 216 1.59 4.11 -6.85
CA PHE A 216 0.73 5.19 -6.37
C PHE A 216 1.59 6.26 -5.71
N TYR A 217 1.71 7.42 -6.33
CA TYR A 217 2.56 8.51 -5.87
C TYR A 217 1.80 9.40 -4.88
N GLU A 218 2.36 9.62 -3.68
CA GLU A 218 1.74 10.46 -2.64
C GLU A 218 1.88 11.96 -2.94
N GLU A 219 2.96 12.36 -3.61
CA GLU A 219 3.23 13.78 -3.89
C GLU A 219 2.22 14.36 -4.88
N THR A 220 1.93 13.61 -5.94
CA THR A 220 1.16 14.07 -7.09
C THR A 220 -0.25 13.50 -7.14
N PHE A 221 -0.57 12.53 -6.28
CA PHE A 221 -1.80 11.75 -6.35
C PHE A 221 -2.04 11.12 -7.73
N THR A 222 -0.95 10.72 -8.39
CA THR A 222 -0.98 10.04 -9.69
C THR A 222 -0.59 8.56 -9.56
N TRP A 223 -0.85 7.78 -10.61
CA TRP A 223 -0.47 6.37 -10.67
C TRP A 223 0.19 5.99 -12.00
N SER A 224 0.96 4.91 -12.00
CA SER A 224 1.54 4.31 -13.19
C SER A 224 1.55 2.78 -13.10
N ILE A 225 1.54 2.10 -14.25
CA ILE A 225 1.68 0.64 -14.33
C ILE A 225 3.03 0.35 -14.98
N GLU A 226 3.78 -0.57 -14.38
CA GLU A 226 5.04 -1.11 -14.91
C GLU A 226 4.86 -2.59 -15.22
N SER A 227 5.27 -2.99 -16.43
CA SER A 227 5.27 -4.36 -16.93
C SER A 227 6.60 -5.06 -16.72
#